data_AF-A0A3D1LCF9-F1
#
_entry.id   AF-A0A3D1LCF9-F1
#
_cell.length_a   1.000
_cell.length_b   1.000
_cell.length_c   1.000
_cell.angle_alpha   90.00
_cell.angle_beta   90.00
_cell.angle_gamma   90.00
#
_symmetry.space_group_name_H-M   'P 1'
#
loop_
_entity.id
_entity.type
_entity.pdbx_description
1 polymer ?
#
loop_
_entity_poly.entity_id
_entity_poly.type
_entity_poly.pdbx_seq_one_letter_code
_entity_poly.pdbx_strand_id
1 'polypeptide(L)'
;MTKTERTIYALVGPTRYNTLPFSLAIDLAMELLFVQNIAMDDIRVTRDIYTPVARQIGKNTAAVSRQIVRLCNLCWDAMLESGEVEQYLGKPIRDLRAPNEMIFYLAFLVHFDKPFYHVVQHVPTLLF
;
A
#
# COMPACT_ATOMS: atom_id res chain seq x y z
N MET A 1 12.34 13.14 0.55
CA MET A 1 11.22 12.26 0.95
C MET A 1 10.14 12.36 -0.10
N THR A 2 9.77 11.25 -0.75
CA THR A 2 8.70 11.20 -1.76
C THR A 2 7.33 11.46 -1.10
N LYS A 3 6.26 11.62 -1.91
CA LYS A 3 4.89 11.70 -1.36
C LYS A 3 4.55 10.43 -0.59
N THR A 4 4.88 9.28 -1.16
CA THR A 4 4.71 7.94 -0.57
C THR A 4 5.40 7.80 0.79
N GLU A 5 6.68 8.16 0.87
CA GLU A 5 7.43 8.10 2.13
C GLU A 5 6.83 9.02 3.21
N ARG A 6 6.33 10.21 2.82
CA ARG A 6 5.62 11.13 3.74
C ARG A 6 4.32 10.53 4.25
N THR A 7 3.53 9.90 3.39
CA THR A 7 2.28 9.23 3.80
C THR A 7 2.56 8.08 4.77
N ILE A 8 3.57 7.25 4.49
CA ILE A 8 3.97 6.17 5.42
C ILE A 8 4.39 6.77 6.76
N TYR A 9 5.25 7.80 6.75
CA TYR A 9 5.76 8.43 7.97
C TYR A 9 4.65 9.10 8.79
N ALA A 10 3.70 9.78 8.14
CA ALA A 10 2.55 10.39 8.81
C ALA A 10 1.68 9.34 9.52
N LEU A 11 1.62 8.13 8.97
CA LEU A 11 0.82 7.05 9.51
C LEU A 11 1.50 6.29 10.66
N VAL A 12 2.75 5.85 10.47
CA VAL A 12 3.45 4.97 11.45
C VAL A 12 4.40 5.72 12.39
N GLY A 13 4.59 7.03 12.17
CA GLY A 13 5.53 7.84 12.92
C GLY A 13 7.01 7.43 12.72
N PRO A 14 7.90 7.92 13.59
CA PRO A 14 9.31 7.55 13.56
C PRO A 14 9.50 6.05 13.77
N THR A 15 10.00 5.36 12.74
CA THR A 15 10.21 3.91 12.79
C THR A 15 11.67 3.54 12.51
N ARG A 16 12.14 2.48 13.17
CA ARG A 16 13.45 1.86 12.88
C ARG A 16 13.40 0.93 11.67
N TYR A 17 12.20 0.60 11.18
CA TYR A 17 12.06 -0.25 10.02
C TYR A 17 12.48 0.49 8.75
N ASN A 18 13.18 -0.21 7.87
CA ASN A 18 13.48 0.32 6.55
C ASN A 18 12.19 0.32 5.70
N THR A 19 11.68 1.52 5.41
CA THR A 19 10.44 1.75 4.65
C THR A 19 10.62 1.70 3.13
N LEU A 20 11.87 1.71 2.63
CA LEU A 20 12.16 1.77 1.19
C LEU A 20 11.43 0.69 0.38
N PRO A 21 11.46 -0.62 0.75
CA PRO A 21 10.81 -1.65 -0.05
C PRO A 21 9.28 -1.47 -0.09
N PHE A 22 8.70 -0.89 0.96
CA PHE A 22 7.27 -0.63 1.01
C PHE A 22 6.89 0.61 0.20
N SER A 23 7.69 1.69 0.25
CA SER A 23 7.50 2.84 -0.64
C SER A 23 7.55 2.42 -2.10
N LEU A 24 8.57 1.64 -2.49
CA LEU A 24 8.69 1.14 -3.86
C LEU A 24 7.51 0.23 -4.26
N ALA A 25 6.99 -0.57 -3.34
CA ALA A 25 5.83 -1.41 -3.60
C ALA A 25 4.56 -0.57 -3.87
N ILE A 26 4.37 0.52 -3.13
CA ILE A 26 3.24 1.45 -3.34
C ILE A 26 3.42 2.21 -4.65
N ASP A 27 4.63 2.70 -4.93
CA ASP A 27 4.93 3.41 -6.18
C ASP A 27 4.68 2.53 -7.40
N LEU A 28 5.11 1.26 -7.34
CA LEU A 28 4.85 0.29 -8.40
C LEU A 28 3.36 -0.07 -8.51
N ALA A 29 2.64 -0.20 -7.39
CA ALA A 29 1.20 -0.41 -7.44
C ALA A 29 0.48 0.77 -8.10
N MET A 30 0.88 2.02 -7.81
CA MET A 30 0.34 3.19 -8.50
C MET A 30 0.63 3.17 -10.00
N GLU A 31 1.83 2.76 -10.41
CA GLU A 31 2.18 2.62 -11.83
C GLU A 31 1.28 1.59 -12.52
N LEU A 32 1.12 0.40 -11.93
CA LEU A 32 0.28 -0.67 -12.48
C LEU A 32 -1.19 -0.23 -12.58
N LEU A 33 -1.74 0.37 -11.53
CA LEU A 33 -3.16 0.76 -11.47
C LEU A 33 -3.47 1.97 -12.36
N PHE A 34 -2.68 3.03 -12.28
CA PHE A 34 -3.08 4.36 -12.78
C PHE A 34 -2.33 4.80 -14.02
N VAL A 35 -1.20 4.16 -14.35
CA VAL A 35 -0.45 4.44 -15.59
C VAL A 35 -0.69 3.31 -16.59
N GLN A 36 -0.56 2.07 -16.15
CA GLN A 36 -0.74 0.89 -17.01
C GLN A 36 -2.20 0.43 -17.09
N ASN A 37 -3.09 1.00 -16.27
CA ASN A 37 -4.53 0.70 -16.25
C ASN A 37 -4.83 -0.80 -16.04
N ILE A 38 -4.03 -1.46 -15.22
CA ILE A 38 -4.25 -2.85 -14.83
C ILE A 38 -5.26 -2.86 -13.68
N ALA A 39 -6.35 -3.61 -13.83
CA ALA A 39 -7.35 -3.78 -12.78
C ALA A 39 -6.70 -4.37 -11.51
N MET A 40 -7.14 -3.89 -10.34
CA MET A 40 -6.56 -4.31 -9.06
C MET A 40 -6.59 -5.83 -8.86
N ASP A 41 -7.67 -6.50 -9.30
CA ASP A 41 -7.83 -7.96 -9.17
C ASP A 41 -6.87 -8.76 -10.08
N ASP A 42 -6.36 -8.15 -11.14
CA ASP A 42 -5.40 -8.77 -12.06
C ASP A 42 -3.94 -8.67 -11.55
N ILE A 43 -3.68 -7.83 -10.54
CA ILE A 43 -2.35 -7.62 -9.99
C ILE A 43 -1.97 -8.77 -9.03
N ARG A 44 -1.02 -9.60 -9.45
CA ARG A 44 -0.45 -10.67 -8.62
C ARG A 44 0.68 -10.11 -7.77
N VAL A 45 0.39 -9.67 -6.55
CA VAL A 45 1.36 -8.99 -5.65
C VAL A 45 2.76 -9.63 -5.60
N THR A 46 2.87 -10.96 -5.49
CA THR A 46 4.19 -11.63 -5.47
C THR A 46 4.97 -11.46 -6.78
N ARG A 47 4.30 -11.63 -7.92
CA ARG A 47 4.90 -11.61 -9.26
C ARG A 47 5.12 -10.17 -9.73
N ASP A 48 4.11 -9.33 -9.55
CA ASP A 48 4.01 -8.01 -10.17
C ASP A 48 4.53 -6.90 -9.27
N ILE A 49 4.67 -7.12 -7.96
CA ILE A 49 5.15 -6.11 -7.02
C ILE A 49 6.42 -6.59 -6.28
N TYR A 50 6.32 -7.66 -5.48
CA TYR A 50 7.45 -8.09 -4.64
C TYR A 50 8.68 -8.49 -5.45
N THR A 51 8.50 -9.20 -6.56
CA THR A 51 9.61 -9.62 -7.40
C THR A 51 10.33 -8.45 -8.07
N PRO A 52 9.65 -7.49 -8.73
CA PRO A 52 10.29 -6.28 -9.26
C PRO A 52 10.97 -5.43 -8.19
N VAL A 53 10.31 -5.17 -7.05
CA VAL A 53 10.90 -4.39 -5.96
C VAL A 53 12.16 -5.05 -5.44
N ALA A 54 12.15 -6.37 -5.26
CA ALA A 54 13.32 -7.11 -4.79
C ALA A 54 14.48 -7.06 -5.79
N ARG A 55 14.20 -7.17 -7.09
CA ARG A 55 15.20 -7.00 -8.15
C ARG A 55 15.79 -5.59 -8.13
N GLN A 56 14.96 -4.56 -8.00
CA GLN A 56 15.40 -3.16 -7.99
C GLN A 56 16.37 -2.86 -6.85
N ILE A 57 16.16 -3.44 -5.67
CA ILE A 57 17.03 -3.23 -4.50
C ILE A 57 18.09 -4.32 -4.31
N GLY A 58 18.24 -5.24 -5.28
CA GLY A 58 19.25 -6.31 -5.23
C GLY A 58 19.08 -7.31 -4.08
N LYS A 59 17.83 -7.62 -3.68
CA LYS A 59 17.53 -8.51 -2.54
C LYS A 59 16.69 -9.72 -2.95
N ASN A 60 16.61 -10.69 -2.05
CA ASN A 60 15.76 -11.86 -2.21
C ASN A 60 14.26 -11.50 -2.05
N THR A 61 13.42 -11.96 -2.99
CA THR A 61 11.97 -11.70 -3.01
C THR A 61 11.27 -12.10 -1.71
N ALA A 62 11.61 -13.25 -1.11
CA ALA A 62 10.97 -13.71 0.12
C ALA A 62 11.37 -12.85 1.34
N ALA A 63 12.59 -12.31 1.36
CA ALA A 63 12.98 -11.36 2.40
C ALA A 63 12.26 -10.02 2.25
N VAL A 64 12.13 -9.54 1.02
CA VAL A 64 11.43 -8.28 0.70
C VAL A 64 9.94 -8.38 0.98
N SER A 65 9.29 -9.48 0.60
CA SER A 65 7.86 -9.69 0.87
C SER A 65 7.57 -9.68 2.37
N ARG A 66 8.36 -10.39 3.19
CA ARG A 66 8.24 -10.37 4.65
C ARG A 66 8.43 -8.96 5.23
N GLN A 67 9.36 -8.19 4.68
CA GLN A 67 9.58 -6.81 5.14
C GLN A 67 8.39 -5.91 4.81
N ILE A 68 7.86 -6.01 3.60
CA ILE A 68 6.67 -5.25 3.18
C ILE A 68 5.46 -5.64 4.05
N VAL A 69 5.19 -6.93 4.23
CA VAL A 69 4.08 -7.42 5.07
C VAL A 69 4.16 -6.90 6.51
N ARG A 70 5.37 -6.86 7.09
CA ARG A 70 5.55 -6.27 8.44
C ARG A 70 5.18 -4.79 8.48
N LEU A 71 5.54 -4.02 7.45
CA LEU A 71 5.17 -2.61 7.37
C LEU A 71 3.67 -2.42 7.10
N CYS A 72 3.05 -3.30 6.31
CA CYS A 72 1.60 -3.29 6.15
C CYS A 72 0.87 -3.52 7.49
N ASN A 73 1.32 -4.51 8.27
CA ASN A 73 0.76 -4.76 9.60
C ASN A 73 0.99 -3.56 10.52
N LEU A 74 2.20 -2.98 10.52
CA LEU A 74 2.47 -1.79 11.32
C LEU A 74 1.55 -0.61 10.96
N CYS A 75 1.28 -0.41 9.67
CA CYS A 75 0.32 0.60 9.22
C CYS A 75 -1.08 0.32 9.74
N TRP A 76 -1.52 -0.93 9.69
CA TRP A 76 -2.82 -1.34 10.21
C TRP A 76 -2.92 -1.14 11.73
N ASP A 77 -1.93 -1.61 12.47
CA ASP A 77 -1.87 -1.47 13.93
C ASP A 77 -1.89 0.01 14.34
N ALA A 78 -1.12 0.87 13.63
CA ALA A 78 -1.12 2.31 13.87
C ALA A 78 -2.51 2.94 13.65
N MET A 79 -3.24 2.56 12.59
CA MET A 79 -4.62 3.05 12.35
C MET A 79 -5.59 2.60 13.45
N LEU A 80 -5.43 1.37 13.96
CA LEU A 80 -6.27 0.85 15.05
C LEU A 80 -5.99 1.59 16.36
N GLU A 81 -4.71 1.80 16.69
CA GLU A 81 -4.28 2.49 17.90
C GLU A 81 -4.72 3.97 17.91
N SER A 82 -4.67 4.65 16.75
CA SER A 82 -5.10 6.06 16.64
C SER A 82 -6.61 6.22 16.45
N GLY A 83 -7.33 5.16 16.10
CA GLY A 83 -8.76 5.21 15.77
C GLY A 83 -9.05 5.86 14.42
N GLU A 84 -8.07 5.97 13.53
CA GLU A 84 -8.16 6.69 12.25
C GLU A 84 -8.43 5.78 11.04
N VAL A 85 -8.89 4.55 11.25
CA VAL A 85 -9.18 3.59 10.16
C VAL A 85 -10.09 4.21 9.08
N GLU A 86 -11.18 4.87 9.49
CA GLU A 86 -12.11 5.49 8.54
C GLU A 86 -11.46 6.68 7.80
N GLN A 87 -10.61 7.45 8.47
CA GLN A 87 -9.89 8.57 7.87
C GLN A 87 -8.91 8.12 6.77
N TYR A 88 -8.20 7.01 6.97
CA TYR A 88 -7.22 6.51 6.00
C TYR A 88 -7.82 5.61 4.93
N LEU A 89 -8.86 4.83 5.25
CA LEU A 89 -9.43 3.85 4.33
C LEU A 89 -10.76 4.29 3.70
N GLY A 90 -11.51 5.18 4.36
CA GLY A 90 -12.81 5.69 3.91
C GLY A 90 -14.00 4.84 4.36
N LYS A 91 -13.76 3.83 5.21
CA LYS A 91 -14.76 3.02 5.92
C LYS A 91 -14.20 2.50 7.25
N PRO A 92 -15.04 2.30 8.28
CA PRO A 92 -14.64 1.70 9.53
C PRO A 92 -14.57 0.16 9.42
N ILE A 93 -13.67 -0.35 8.58
CA ILE A 93 -13.46 -1.81 8.46
C ILE A 93 -12.81 -2.34 9.74
N ARG A 94 -13.16 -3.57 10.11
CA ARG A 94 -12.65 -4.21 11.34
C ARG A 94 -11.44 -5.09 11.11
N ASP A 95 -11.29 -5.61 9.90
CA ASP A 95 -10.23 -6.54 9.54
C ASP A 95 -9.81 -6.34 8.08
N LEU A 96 -8.52 -6.54 7.82
CA LEU A 96 -7.96 -6.67 6.47
C LEU A 96 -8.16 -8.10 5.96
N ARG A 97 -8.47 -8.26 4.67
CA ARG A 97 -8.52 -9.61 4.07
C ARG A 97 -7.12 -10.21 3.98
N ALA A 98 -6.13 -9.37 3.70
CA ALA A 98 -4.71 -9.72 3.72
C ALA A 98 -3.85 -8.47 3.98
N PRO A 99 -2.68 -8.61 4.64
CA PRO A 99 -1.81 -7.47 4.92
C PRO A 99 -1.40 -6.66 3.68
N ASN A 100 -1.20 -7.34 2.54
CA ASN A 100 -0.77 -6.71 1.30
C ASN A 100 -1.83 -5.80 0.67
N GLU A 101 -3.09 -5.84 1.10
CA GLU A 101 -4.11 -4.86 0.67
C GLU A 101 -3.71 -3.43 1.01
N MET A 102 -2.94 -3.24 2.10
CA MET A 102 -2.42 -1.93 2.50
C MET A 102 -1.60 -1.25 1.41
N ILE A 103 -0.92 -2.03 0.54
CA ILE A 103 -0.17 -1.47 -0.60
C ILE A 103 -1.12 -0.70 -1.51
N PHE A 104 -2.29 -1.28 -1.81
CA PHE A 104 -3.28 -0.68 -2.69
C PHE A 104 -4.02 0.47 -1.99
N TYR A 105 -4.40 0.31 -0.72
CA TYR A 105 -5.05 1.40 0.01
C TYR A 105 -4.19 2.66 0.07
N LEU A 106 -2.90 2.51 0.35
CA LEU A 106 -1.96 3.62 0.34
C LEU A 106 -1.66 4.12 -1.08
N ALA A 107 -1.66 3.27 -2.11
CA ALA A 107 -1.53 3.72 -3.50
C ALA A 107 -2.66 4.68 -3.90
N PHE A 108 -3.91 4.37 -3.54
CA PHE A 108 -5.04 5.26 -3.77
C PHE A 108 -4.92 6.56 -2.97
N LEU A 109 -4.56 6.46 -1.69
CA LEU A 109 -4.38 7.64 -0.83
C LEU A 109 -3.30 8.57 -1.37
N VAL A 110 -2.16 8.03 -1.79
CA VAL A 110 -1.04 8.81 -2.35
C VAL A 110 -1.41 9.39 -3.71
N HIS A 111 -2.11 8.65 -4.57
CA HIS A 111 -2.43 9.12 -5.91
C HIS A 111 -3.54 10.17 -5.93
N PHE A 112 -4.65 9.93 -5.22
CA PHE A 112 -5.86 10.76 -5.26
C PHE A 112 -5.99 11.76 -4.11
N ASP A 113 -5.10 11.71 -3.11
CA ASP A 113 -5.27 12.40 -1.82
C ASP A 113 -6.63 12.07 -1.16
N LYS A 114 -7.15 10.86 -1.44
CA LYS A 114 -8.45 10.38 -0.97
C LYS A 114 -8.37 8.91 -0.55
N PRO A 115 -9.11 8.50 0.50
CA PRO A 115 -9.14 7.12 0.93
C PRO A 115 -9.70 6.17 -0.13
N PHE A 116 -9.20 4.93 -0.16
CA PHE A 116 -9.57 3.91 -1.14
C PHE A 116 -11.09 3.77 -1.31
N TYR A 117 -11.83 3.58 -0.21
CA TYR A 117 -13.27 3.33 -0.29
C TYR A 117 -14.06 4.54 -0.81
N HIS A 118 -13.55 5.76 -0.62
CA HIS A 118 -14.17 6.96 -1.20
C HIS A 118 -13.95 7.03 -2.72
N VAL A 119 -12.78 6.63 -3.21
CA VAL A 119 -12.46 6.67 -4.65
C VAL A 119 -13.26 5.61 -5.41
N VAL A 120 -13.23 4.34 -4.95
CA VAL A 120 -13.87 3.23 -5.66
C VAL A 120 -15.39 3.30 -5.67
N GLN A 121 -16.00 4.03 -4.72
CA GLN A 121 -17.43 4.35 -4.75
C GLN A 121 -17.83 5.19 -5.98
N HIS A 122 -16.92 6.02 -6.48
CA HIS A 122 -17.18 6.93 -7.59
C HIS A 122 -16.59 6.42 -8.92
N VAL A 123 -15.60 5.52 -8.86
CA VAL A 123 -14.92 4.96 -10.04
C VAL A 123 -14.75 3.43 -9.91
N PRO A 124 -15.80 2.64 -10.16
CA PRO A 124 -15.76 1.18 -9.96
C PRO A 124 -14.83 0.44 -10.93
N THR A 125 -14.54 1.02 -12.11
CA THR A 125 -13.68 0.44 -13.15
C THR A 125 -12.21 0.30 -12.74
N LEU A 126 -11.81 0.83 -11.58
CA LEU A 126 -10.48 0.61 -11.03
C LEU A 126 -10.33 -0.76 -10.36
N LEU A 127 -11.45 -1.43 -10.08
CA LEU A 127 -11.47 -2.76 -9.45
C LEU A 127 -11.49 -3.90 -10.49
N PHE A 128 -12.16 -3.69 -11.63
CA PHE A 128 -12.48 -4.72 -12.64
C PHE A 128 -12.28 -4.21 -14.07
#